data_AF-A0A3L7JVX8-F1
#
_entry.id   AF-A0A3L7JVX8-F1
#
_cell.length_a   1.000
_cell.length_b   1.000
_cell.length_c   1.000
_cell.angle_alpha   90.00
_cell.angle_beta   90.00
_cell.angle_gamma   90.00
#
_symmetry.space_group_name_H-M   'P 1'
#
loop_
_entity.id
_entity.type
_entity.pdbx_description
1 polymer ?
#
loop_
_entity_poly.entity_id
_entity_poly.type
_entity_poly.pdbx_seq_one_letter_code
_entity_poly.pdbx_strand_id
1 'polypeptide(L)' 'MLDNACVESFFSHLKTEKLYVKKCTSREELEQVLEEYIYNYKRRQKKLKKRAPIEYRHALVA' A
#
# COMPACT_ATOMS: atom_id res chain seq x y z
N MET A 1 4.71 16.71 -16.16
CA MET A 1 3.52 15.95 -15.72
C MET A 1 3.96 14.56 -15.34
N LEU A 2 4.27 14.34 -14.06
CA LEU A 2 4.59 13.02 -13.52
C LEU A 2 3.72 12.76 -12.28
N ASP A 3 2.56 13.40 -12.21
CA ASP A 3 1.69 13.39 -11.04
C ASP A 3 0.99 12.03 -10.87
N ASN A 4 0.84 11.25 -11.95
CA ASN A 4 0.14 9.97 -11.88
C ASN A 4 1.05 8.76 -11.60
N ALA A 5 2.38 8.88 -11.75
CA ALA A 5 3.30 7.74 -11.61
C ALA A 5 3.31 7.16 -10.18
N CYS A 6 3.26 8.04 -9.17
CA CYS A 6 3.16 7.61 -7.77
C CYS A 6 1.83 6.89 -7.49
N VAL A 7 0.74 7.40 -8.08
CA VAL A 7 -0.62 6.85 -7.93
C VAL A 7 -0.73 5.51 -8.64
N GLU A 8 -0.20 5.40 -9.86
CA GLU A 8 -0.13 4.15 -10.63
C GLU A 8 0.70 3.08 -9.93
N SER A 9 1.87 3.45 -9.38
CA SER A 9 2.70 2.53 -8.60
C SER A 9 1.98 2.06 -7.34
N PHE A 10 1.28 2.96 -6.63
CA PHE A 10 0.48 2.59 -5.47
C PHE A 10 -0.63 1.58 -5.83
N PHE A 11 -1.42 1.87 -6.87
CA PHE A 11 -2.51 0.98 -7.27
C PHE A 11 -2.02 -0.34 -7.86
N SER A 12 -0.85 -0.35 -8.53
CA SER A 12 -0.21 -1.59 -8.98
C SER A 12 0.15 -2.48 -7.79
N HIS A 13 0.81 -1.93 -6.75
CA HIS A 13 1.13 -2.69 -5.53
C HIS A 13 -0.10 -3.14 -4.75
N LEU A 14 -1.11 -2.29 -4.60
CA LEU A 14 -2.36 -2.67 -3.95
C LEU A 14 -3.03 -3.85 -4.67
N LYS A 15 -3.03 -3.82 -6.01
CA LYS A 15 -3.60 -4.89 -6.83
C LYS A 15 -2.86 -6.21 -6.61
N THR A 16 -1.52 -6.20 -6.71
CA THR A 16 -0.66 -7.39 -6.54
C THR A 16 -0.63 -7.95 -5.12
N GLU A 17 -0.54 -7.10 -4.10
CA GLU A 17 -0.37 -7.53 -2.72
C GLU A 17 -1.69 -7.92 -2.03
N LYS A 18 -2.84 -7.33 -2.43
CA LYS A 18 -4.13 -7.55 -1.75
C LYS A 18 -5.24 -8.06 -2.68
N LEU A 19 -5.51 -7.40 -3.81
CA LEU A 19 -6.71 -7.72 -4.63
C LEU A 19 -6.59 -9.00 -5.46
N TYR A 20 -5.40 -9.34 -5.97
CA TYR A 20 -5.20 -10.62 -6.66
C TYR A 20 -5.20 -11.81 -5.69
N VAL A 21 -4.87 -11.58 -4.41
CA VAL A 21 -4.89 -12.61 -3.35
C VAL A 21 -6.29 -12.77 -2.75
N LYS A 22 -7.05 -11.69 -2.63
CA LYS A 22 -8.42 -11.66 -2.10
C LYS A 22 -9.36 -11.01 -3.12
N LYS A 23 -10.09 -11.83 -3.87
CA LYS A 23 -11.15 -11.36 -4.78
C LYS A 23 -12.25 -10.71 -3.95
N CYS A 24 -12.24 -9.38 -3.86
CA CYS A 24 -13.32 -8.61 -3.24
C CYS A 24 -14.54 -8.70 -4.16
N THR A 25 -15.69 -9.10 -3.62
CA THR A 25 -16.93 -9.27 -4.40
C THR A 25 -17.91 -8.12 -4.19
N SER A 26 -17.68 -7.28 -3.19
CA SER A 26 -18.49 -6.10 -2.89
C SER A 26 -17.65 -4.82 -2.77
N ARG A 27 -18.34 -3.68 -2.87
CA ARG A 27 -17.73 -2.35 -2.69
C ARG A 27 -17.26 -2.16 -1.25
N GLU A 28 -18.02 -2.65 -0.28
CA GLU A 28 -17.72 -2.51 1.15
C GLU A 28 -16.45 -3.27 1.51
N GLU A 29 -16.24 -4.46 0.95
CA GLU A 29 -15.00 -5.22 1.12
C GLU A 29 -13.79 -4.49 0.51
N LEU A 30 -13.98 -3.87 -0.66
CA LEU A 30 -12.94 -3.09 -1.32
C LEU A 30 -12.53 -1.88 -0.47
N GLU A 31 -13.50 -1.14 0.07
CA GLU A 31 -13.26 0.01 0.93
C GLU A 31 -12.51 -0.39 2.22
N GLN A 32 -12.91 -1.49 2.87
CA GLN A 32 -12.20 -2.02 4.04
C GLN A 32 -10.76 -2.44 3.72
N VAL A 33 -10.55 -3.14 2.60
CA VAL A 33 -9.20 -3.57 2.17
C VAL A 33 -8.33 -2.35 1.86
N LEU A 34 -8.88 -1.32 1.23
CA LEU A 34 -8.19 -0.06 0.96
C LEU A 34 -7.78 0.65 2.25
N GLU A 35 -8.70 0.80 3.20
CA GLU A 35 -8.41 1.43 4.50
C GLU A 35 -7.34 0.66 5.27
N GLU A 36 -7.45 -0.67 5.34
CA GLU A 36 -6.47 -1.53 6.00
C GLU A 36 -5.09 -1.40 5.35
N TYR A 37 -5.05 -1.37 4.01
CA TYR A 37 -3.81 -1.24 3.26
C TYR A 37 -3.15 0.12 3.48
N ILE A 38 -3.90 1.22 3.36
CA ILE A 38 -3.41 2.59 3.59
C ILE A 38 -2.90 2.75 5.03
N TYR A 39 -3.66 2.24 6.00
CA TYR A 39 -3.25 2.28 7.41
C TYR A 39 -1.95 1.53 7.62
N ASN A 40 -1.81 0.31 7.10
CA ASN A 40 -0.58 -0.46 7.19
C ASN A 40 0.61 0.21 6.48
N TYR A 41 0.37 0.86 5.33
CA TYR A 41 1.40 1.55 4.55
C TYR A 41 1.96 2.80 5.26
N LYS A 42 1.13 3.46 6.08
CA LYS A 42 1.50 4.65 6.88
C LYS A 42 1.94 4.30 8.31
N ARG A 43 1.58 3.12 8.81
CA ARG A 43 1.90 2.70 10.18
C ARG A 43 3.38 2.39 10.34
N ARG A 44 4.02 2.99 11.34
CA ARG A 44 5.38 2.63 11.77
C ARG A 44 5.41 1.21 12.34
N GLN A 45 6.21 0.34 11.72
CA GLN A 45 6.29 -1.07 12.09
C GLN A 45 7.59 -1.34 12.86
N LYS A 46 7.50 -2.02 14.02
CA LYS A 46 8.68 -2.40 14.82
C LYS A 46 9.69 -3.23 14.01
N LYS A 47 9.19 -4.15 13.17
CA LYS A 47 10.00 -4.99 12.28
C LYS A 47 10.78 -4.18 11.23
N LEU A 48 10.27 -3.02 10.83
CA LEU A 48 10.93 -2.10 9.91
C LEU A 48 11.74 -1.02 10.66
N LYS A 49 12.40 -1.39 11.76
CA LYS A 49 13.16 -0.45 12.62
C LYS A 49 12.33 0.78 13.05
N LYS A 50 11.04 0.56 13.36
CA LYS A 50 10.05 1.61 13.69
C LYS A 50 9.77 2.61 12.55
N ARG A 51 10.01 2.23 11.29
CA ARG A 51 9.66 3.02 10.10
C ARG A 51 8.35 2.56 9.49
N ALA A 52 7.66 3.46 8.80
CA ALA A 52 6.55 3.08 7.93
C ALA A 52 7.09 2.37 6.68
N PRO A 53 6.31 1.45 6.06
CA PRO A 53 6.69 0.80 4.82
C PRO A 53 7.17 1.77 3.72
N ILE A 54 6.52 2.92 3.58
CA ILE A 54 6.92 3.97 2.63
C ILE A 54 8.31 4.55 2.92
N GLU A 55 8.58 4.86 4.20
CA GLU A 55 9.88 5.41 4.64
C GLU A 55 10.99 4.38 4.47
N TYR A 56 10.69 3.10 4.71
CA TYR A 56 11.63 2.01 4.50
C TYR A 56 11.97 1.85 3.02
N ARG A 57 10.98 1.87 2.13
CA ARG A 57 11.20 1.78 0.67
C ARG A 57 12.04 2.95 0.15
N HIS A 58 11.73 4.19 0.54
CA HIS A 58 12.53 5.35 0.15
C HIS A 58 13.99 5.25 0.62
N ALA A 59 14.23 4.70 1.82
CA ALA A 59 15.58 4.51 2.33
C ALA A 59 16.38 3.39 1.63
N LEU A 60 15.74 2.51 0.86
CA LEU A 60 16.41 1.47 0.05
C LEU A 60 16.70 1.91 -1.38
N VAL A 61 16.02 2.97 -1.85
CA VAL A 61 16.16 3.50 -3.21
C VAL A 61 17.16 4.68 -3.26
N ALA A 62 17.60 5.17 -2.09
CA ALA A 62 18.66 6.16 -1.93
C ALA A 62 20.03 5.48 -1.74
#